data_AF-A0A6N9QAD3-F1
#
_entry.id   AF-A0A6N9QAD3-F1
#
_cell.length_a   1.000
_cell.length_b   1.000
_cell.length_c   1.000
_cell.angle_alpha   90.00
_cell.angle_beta   90.00
_cell.angle_gamma   90.00
#
_symmetry.space_group_name_H-M   'P 1'
#
loop_
_entity.id
_entity.type
_entity.pdbx_description
1 polymer ?
#
loop_
_entity_poly.entity_id
_entity_poly.type
_entity_poly.pdbx_seq_one_letter_code
_entity_poly.pdbx_strand_id
1 'polypeptide(L)'
;MIKIETKVSGLILKTTKKARSKFTDTIKISPAHGRTMRLQMKSGSKWVTKKTYKLANAKEALLKITYPNDWWKKTKSSWRLVIEETEDQQA
;
A
#
# COMPACT_ATOMS: atom_id res chain seq x y z
N MET A 1 -7.66 9.18 -23.39
CA MET A 1 -7.07 8.51 -22.23
C MET A 1 -7.04 9.47 -21.05
N ILE A 2 -7.97 9.36 -20.10
CA ILE A 2 -7.90 10.13 -18.85
C ILE A 2 -7.07 9.27 -17.89
N LYS A 3 -5.81 9.64 -17.68
CA LYS A 3 -5.01 9.05 -16.60
C LYS A 3 -5.58 9.57 -15.29
N ILE A 4 -6.18 8.68 -14.51
CA ILE A 4 -6.77 9.05 -13.23
C ILE A 4 -5.66 9.03 -12.19
N GLU A 5 -5.06 10.19 -11.93
CA GLU A 5 -3.99 10.32 -10.95
C GLU A 5 -4.46 9.82 -9.58
N THR A 6 -3.75 8.82 -9.05
CA THR A 6 -4.07 8.25 -7.74
C THR A 6 -3.31 9.01 -6.67
N LYS A 7 -4.03 9.82 -5.90
CA LYS A 7 -3.48 10.57 -4.77
C LYS A 7 -3.51 9.70 -3.52
N VAL A 8 -2.33 9.50 -2.94
CA VAL A 8 -2.15 8.79 -1.66
C VAL A 8 -1.58 9.76 -0.64
N SER A 9 -2.30 9.97 0.46
CA SER A 9 -1.88 10.84 1.56
C SER A 9 -1.77 10.06 2.86
N GLY A 10 -0.90 10.48 3.77
CA GLY A 10 -0.73 9.87 5.10
C GLY A 10 0.26 8.70 5.15
N LEU A 11 1.00 8.43 4.07
CA LEU A 11 2.03 7.40 4.05
C LEU A 11 3.31 7.90 4.71
N ILE A 12 3.81 7.17 5.70
CA ILE A 12 5.11 7.45 6.31
C ILE A 12 6.21 6.86 5.42
N LEU A 13 6.92 7.73 4.68
CA LEU A 13 7.94 7.31 3.71
C LEU A 13 9.22 6.77 4.36
N LYS A 14 9.62 7.33 5.50
CA LYS A 14 10.84 6.94 6.24
C LYS A 14 10.55 6.99 7.73
N THR A 15 10.77 5.87 8.41
CA THR A 15 10.66 5.79 9.87
C THR A 15 11.58 4.71 10.41
N THR A 16 12.00 4.89 11.65
CA THR A 16 12.74 3.88 12.42
C THR A 16 11.84 3.40 13.54
N LYS A 17 11.59 2.09 13.59
CA LYS A 17 10.77 1.46 14.63
C LYS A 17 11.56 0.36 15.30
N LYS A 18 11.36 0.21 16.62
CA LYS A 18 11.93 -0.89 17.39
C LYS A 18 11.29 -2.20 16.93
N ALA A 19 12.08 -3.26 16.77
CA ALA A 19 11.56 -4.59 16.50
C ALA A 19 10.50 -4.99 17.55
N ARG A 20 9.56 -5.85 17.19
CA ARG A 20 8.41 -6.27 18.02
C ARG A 20 7.34 -5.18 18.26
N SER A 21 7.55 -3.96 17.77
CA SER A 21 6.52 -2.92 17.80
C SER A 21 5.51 -3.11 16.66
N LYS A 22 4.26 -2.69 16.89
CA LYS A 22 3.26 -2.60 15.83
C LYS A 22 3.59 -1.40 14.95
N PHE A 23 3.60 -1.60 13.64
CA PHE A 23 3.72 -0.52 12.66
C PHE A 23 2.47 -0.49 11.81
N THR A 24 1.76 0.63 11.87
CA THR A 24 0.52 0.85 11.11
C THR A 24 0.53 2.24 10.52
N ASP A 25 0.13 2.35 9.26
CA ASP A 25 -0.14 3.62 8.61
C ASP A 25 -1.63 3.74 8.30
N THR A 26 -2.16 4.95 8.45
CA THR A 26 -3.50 5.27 7.98
C THR A 26 -3.34 6.13 6.74
N ILE A 27 -3.72 5.58 5.58
CA ILE A 27 -3.62 6.27 4.32
C ILE A 27 -4.99 6.63 3.77
N LYS A 28 -5.05 7.74 3.05
CA LYS A 28 -6.21 8.16 2.26
C LYS A 28 -5.86 8.01 0.79
N ILE A 29 -6.68 7.26 0.05
CA ILE A 29 -6.52 7.02 -1.38
C ILE A 29 -7.69 7.67 -2.10
N SER A 30 -7.38 8.47 -3.12
CA SER A 30 -8.37 9.08 -4.00
C SER A 30 -7.85 9.12 -5.45
N PRO A 31 -8.54 8.53 -6.44
CA PRO A 31 -9.81 7.84 -6.30
C PRO A 31 -9.66 6.34 -6.02
N ALA A 32 -10.58 5.77 -5.23
CA ALA A 32 -10.51 4.38 -4.77
C ALA A 32 -11.21 3.37 -5.71
N HIS A 33 -12.42 3.67 -6.19
CA HIS A 33 -13.16 2.92 -7.23
C HIS A 33 -13.09 1.38 -7.13
N GLY A 34 -13.09 0.79 -5.93
CA GLY A 34 -13.05 -0.66 -5.77
C GLY A 34 -11.72 -1.32 -6.16
N ARG A 35 -10.66 -0.51 -6.37
CA ARG A 35 -9.34 -0.98 -6.79
C ARG A 35 -8.70 -1.89 -5.75
N THR A 36 -7.79 -2.73 -6.22
CA THR A 36 -7.00 -3.59 -5.35
C THR A 36 -5.67 -2.94 -5.02
N MET A 37 -5.35 -2.86 -3.73
CA MET A 37 -4.06 -2.39 -3.25
C MET A 37 -3.25 -3.54 -2.66
N ARG A 38 -2.02 -3.69 -3.12
CA ARG A 38 -1.06 -4.70 -2.66
C ARG A 38 0.07 -4.03 -1.89
N LEU A 39 0.21 -4.40 -0.62
CA LEU A 39 1.37 -4.08 0.19
C LEU A 39 2.48 -5.08 -0.13
N GLN A 40 3.60 -4.58 -0.64
CA GLN A 40 4.75 -5.39 -1.00
C GLN A 40 5.97 -4.99 -0.19
N MET A 41 6.75 -6.00 0.19
CA MET A 41 8.03 -5.84 0.85
C MET A 41 9.15 -6.27 -0.09
N LYS A 42 10.24 -5.52 -0.13
CA LYS A 42 11.45 -5.93 -0.85
C LYS A 42 12.13 -7.08 -0.10
N SER A 43 12.27 -8.21 -0.77
CA SER A 43 13.03 -9.37 -0.31
C SER A 43 14.12 -9.68 -1.32
N GLY A 44 15.37 -9.35 -0.98
CA GLY A 44 16.48 -9.35 -1.95
C GLY A 44 16.20 -8.39 -3.10
N SER A 45 16.23 -8.90 -4.33
CA SER A 45 15.96 -8.12 -5.55
C SER A 45 14.49 -8.15 -5.98
N LYS A 46 13.61 -8.87 -5.27
CA LYS A 46 12.21 -9.08 -5.65
C LYS A 46 11.26 -8.37 -4.70
N TRP A 47 10.12 -7.93 -5.25
CA TRP A 47 9.01 -7.40 -4.46
C TRP A 47 8.02 -8.52 -4.17
N VAL A 48 7.82 -8.81 -2.89
CA VAL A 48 6.93 -9.88 -2.43
C VAL A 48 5.67 -9.26 -1.84
N THR A 49 4.51 -9.63 -2.38
CA THR A 49 3.22 -9.22 -1.82
C THR A 49 3.03 -9.87 -0.45
N LYS A 50 2.84 -9.03 0.56
CA LYS A 50 2.62 -9.46 1.94
C LYS A 50 1.17 -9.34 2.35
N LYS A 51 0.45 -8.36 1.80
CA LYS A 51 -0.97 -8.17 2.10
C LYS A 51 -1.69 -7.52 0.93
N THR A 52 -2.93 -7.91 0.74
CA THR A 52 -3.82 -7.35 -0.28
C THR A 52 -5.02 -6.75 0.42
N TYR A 53 -5.40 -5.55 -0.01
CA TYR A 53 -6.53 -4.81 0.50
C TYR A 53 -7.44 -4.47 -0.69
N LYS A 54 -8.73 -4.76 -0.54
CA LYS A 54 -9.75 -4.27 -1.48
C LYS A 54 -10.18 -2.89 -1.00
N LEU A 55 -10.08 -1.88 -1.86
CA LEU A 55 -10.58 -0.55 -1.55
C LEU A 55 -12.11 -0.53 -1.71
N ALA A 56 -12.76 0.40 -1.01
CA ALA A 56 -14.19 0.60 -1.18
C ALA A 56 -14.50 1.11 -2.59
N ASN A 57 -15.65 0.74 -3.13
CA ASN A 57 -16.17 1.30 -4.38
C ASN A 57 -16.73 2.70 -4.14
N ALA A 58 -15.83 3.64 -3.83
CA ALA A 58 -16.14 5.02 -3.50
C ALA A 58 -15.10 5.96 -4.14
N LYS A 59 -15.41 7.26 -4.14
CA LYS A 59 -14.47 8.29 -4.60
C LYS A 59 -13.22 8.34 -3.73
N GLU A 60 -13.32 8.07 -2.43
CA GLU A 60 -12.17 8.07 -1.52
C GLU A 60 -12.23 6.83 -0.63
N ALA A 61 -11.07 6.28 -0.28
CA ALA A 61 -10.95 5.20 0.70
C ALA A 61 -9.92 5.56 1.76
N LEU A 62 -10.29 5.38 3.02
CA LEU A 62 -9.40 5.54 4.16
C LEU A 62 -9.05 4.14 4.65
N LEU A 63 -7.78 3.78 4.54
CA LEU A 63 -7.30 2.42 4.77
C LEU A 63 -6.21 2.43 5.83
N LYS A 64 -6.39 1.58 6.84
CA LYS A 64 -5.36 1.28 7.84
C LYS A 64 -4.52 0.11 7.38
N ILE A 65 -3.28 0.41 6.98
CA ILE A 65 -2.28 -0.59 6.63
C ILE A 65 -1.58 -1.04 7.89
N THR A 66 -1.57 -2.35 8.14
CA THR A 66 -0.72 -2.95 9.18
C THR A 66 0.40 -3.71 8.51
N TYR A 67 1.64 -3.35 8.83
CA TYR A 67 2.84 -3.98 8.27
C TYR A 67 3.13 -5.28 9.02
N PRO A 68 3.26 -6.42 8.32
CA PRO A 68 3.57 -7.70 8.96
C PRO A 68 4.98 -7.72 9.54
N ASN A 69 5.21 -8.62 10.49
CA ASN A 69 6.40 -8.68 11.35
C ASN A 69 7.71 -9.06 10.61
N ASP A 70 7.66 -9.31 9.30
CA ASP A 70 8.82 -9.65 8.47
C ASP A 70 9.97 -8.65 8.58
N TRP A 71 9.71 -7.39 8.94
CA TRP A 71 10.74 -6.36 9.12
C TRP A 71 11.52 -6.49 10.44
N TRP A 72 11.03 -7.23 11.45
CA TRP A 72 11.69 -7.31 12.77
C TRP A 72 13.08 -7.95 12.73
N LYS A 73 13.33 -8.80 11.74
CA LYS A 73 14.62 -9.51 11.56
C LYS A 73 15.58 -8.77 10.63
N LYS A 74 15.23 -7.56 10.17
CA LYS A 74 16.01 -6.80 9.17
C LYS A 74 16.34 -5.41 9.69
N THR A 75 17.61 -5.02 9.58
CA THR A 75 18.07 -3.66 9.91
C THR A 75 17.43 -2.59 9.02
N LYS A 76 17.16 -2.93 7.76
CA LYS A 76 16.47 -2.06 6.79
C LYS A 76 15.45 -2.88 6.02
N SER A 77 14.26 -2.30 5.82
CA SER A 77 13.20 -2.90 5.03
C SER A 77 12.61 -1.84 4.10
N SER A 78 12.47 -2.17 2.83
CA SER A 78 11.81 -1.31 1.85
C SER A 78 10.42 -1.85 1.56
N TRP A 79 9.43 -0.98 1.63
CA TRP A 79 8.04 -1.30 1.39
C TRP A 79 7.51 -0.42 0.27
N ARG A 80 6.56 -0.96 -0.50
CA ARG A 80 5.82 -0.19 -1.48
C ARG A 80 4.37 -0.60 -1.47
N LEU A 81 3.52 0.34 -1.83
CA LEU A 81 2.12 0.10 -2.13
C LEU A 81 1.94 0.12 -3.64
N VAL A 82 1.28 -0.91 -4.15
CA VAL A 82 0.89 -0.99 -5.55
C VAL A 82 -0.63 -0.96 -5.57
N ILE A 83 -1.21 0.09 -6.14
CA ILE A 83 -2.64 0.17 -6.40
C ILE A 83 -2.80 -0.17 -7.88
N GLU A 84 -3.54 -1.24 -8.16
CA GLU A 84 -3.84 -1.58 -9.55
C GLU A 84 -4.80 -0.52 -10.10
N GLU A 85 -4.47 0.04 -11.26
CA GLU A 85 -5.44 0.83 -12.01
C GLU A 85 -6.55 -0.11 -12.44
N THR A 86 -7.80 0.29 -12.20
CA THR A 86 -8.90 -0.29 -12.96
C THR A 86 -8.67 0.13 -14.42
N GLU A 87 -8.20 -0.79 -15.25
CA GLU A 87 -8.50 -0.76 -16.68
C GLU A 87 -10.02 -0.81 -16.77
N ASP A 88 -10.65 0.35 -16.94
CA ASP A 88 -11.95 0.40 -17.57
C ASP A 88 -11.71 -0.15 -18.98
N GLN A 89 -11.95 -1.45 -19.17
CA GLN A 89 -12.03 -2.05 -20.48
C GLN A 89 -13.21 -1.40 -21.19
N GLN A 90 -12.94 -0.30 -21.88
CA GLN A 90 -13.85 0.25 -22.87
C GLN A 90 -13.54 -0.38 -24.23
N ALA A 91 -14.59 -0.98 -24.79
CA ALA A 91 -14.80 -1.49 -26.14
C ALA A 91 -14.47 -2.98 -26.36
#